data_AF-A0A8C2QJ37-F1
#
_entry.id   AF-A0A8C2QJ37-F1
#
_cell.length_a   1.000
_cell.length_b   1.000
_cell.length_c   1.000
_cell.angle_alpha   90.00
_cell.angle_beta   90.00
_cell.angle_gamma   90.00
#
_symmetry.space_group_name_H-M   'P 1'
#
loop_
_entity.id
_entity.type
_entity.pdbx_description
1 polymer ?
#
loop_
_entity_poly.entity_id
_entity_poly.type
_entity_poly.pdbx_seq_one_letter_code
_entity_poly.pdbx_strand_id
1 'polypeptide(L)'
;SHPELLETLTLKRKSWTRQWWRIPLIPISDCKVWPGGSRAWDWRETGTEHSPGVQPADVKEVAEKGVQTLVIGRGMSEALKVPPSTVEYLQKQGINVRVLQTEQAVKEYNALVAQGVRVGGVFHSTC
;
A
#
# COMPACT_ATOMS: atom_id res chain seq x y z
N SER A 1 22.09 -9.88 16.90
CA SER A 1 20.69 -10.19 16.54
C SER A 1 19.92 -8.88 16.49
N HIS A 2 20.01 -8.14 15.38
CA HIS A 2 19.31 -6.86 15.23
C HIS A 2 17.87 -7.15 14.80
N PRO A 3 16.84 -6.75 15.57
CA PRO A 3 15.49 -6.82 15.06
C PRO A 3 15.36 -5.76 13.95
N GLU A 4 15.18 -6.22 12.72
CA GLU A 4 14.72 -5.37 11.62
C GLU A 4 13.50 -4.58 12.09
N LEU A 5 13.58 -3.26 11.91
CA LEU A 5 12.56 -2.32 12.31
C LEU A 5 11.29 -2.64 11.51
N LEU A 6 10.34 -3.33 12.15
CA LEU A 6 9.04 -3.64 11.54
C LEU A 6 8.34 -2.34 11.13
N GLU A 7 8.21 -2.14 9.81
CA GLU A 7 7.55 -0.99 9.20
C GLU A 7 6.03 -1.12 9.39
N THR A 8 5.51 -0.64 10.53
CA THR A 8 4.08 -0.72 10.83
C THR A 8 3.31 0.46 10.25
N LEU A 9 2.29 0.22 9.42
CA LEU A 9 1.38 1.27 8.98
C LEU A 9 0.35 1.61 10.05
N THR A 10 0.18 2.90 10.38
CA THR A 10 -0.83 3.37 11.33
C THR A 10 -1.73 4.42 10.68
N LEU A 11 -3.04 4.17 10.64
CA LEU A 11 -4.05 5.17 10.27
C LEU A 11 -4.35 6.04 11.50
N LYS A 12 -4.20 7.38 11.41
CA LYS A 12 -4.64 8.31 12.48
C LYS A 12 -5.75 9.25 11.97
N ARG A 13 -6.90 9.23 12.65
CA ARG A 13 -7.95 10.27 12.57
C ARG A 13 -7.53 11.46 13.45
N LYS A 14 -7.51 12.69 12.94
CA LYS A 14 -7.02 13.86 13.71
C LYS A 14 -7.88 14.12 14.96
N SER A 15 -7.21 14.10 16.12
CA SER A 15 -7.53 14.91 17.30
C SER A 15 -6.28 15.73 17.62
N TRP A 16 -6.45 17.02 17.92
CA TRP A 16 -5.35 17.94 18.20
C TRP A 16 -4.78 17.67 19.59
N THR A 17 -3.55 17.14 19.70
CA THR A 17 -2.57 17.40 20.78
C THR A 17 -1.25 16.62 20.57
N ARG A 18 -0.21 17.02 21.31
CA ARG A 18 1.23 17.09 20.98
C ARG A 18 2.00 15.75 20.88
N GLN A 19 2.75 15.64 19.79
CA GLN A 19 4.14 15.12 19.57
C GLN A 19 4.58 13.76 20.16
N TRP A 20 4.98 12.83 19.26
CA TRP A 20 6.26 12.06 19.22
C TRP A 20 6.43 11.56 17.76
N TRP A 21 7.64 11.60 17.18
CA TRP A 21 7.90 11.27 15.76
C TRP A 21 8.46 9.84 15.59
N ARG A 22 7.74 9.01 14.81
CA ARG A 22 8.24 7.80 14.13
C ARG A 22 7.27 7.46 12.99
N ILE A 23 7.83 7.24 11.79
CA ILE A 23 7.18 7.16 10.47
C ILE A 23 6.73 8.55 9.99
N PRO A 24 7.03 8.98 8.74
CA PRO A 24 6.49 10.23 8.23
C PRO A 24 4.98 10.14 8.39
N LEU A 25 4.41 11.14 9.06
CA LEU A 25 2.99 11.38 9.19
C LEU A 25 2.42 11.41 7.77
N ILE A 26 2.03 10.26 7.22
CA ILE A 26 1.46 10.22 5.88
C ILE A 26 0.18 11.05 6.01
N PRO A 27 0.04 12.15 5.25
CA PRO A 27 -1.21 12.86 5.17
C PRO A 27 -2.32 11.90 4.74
N ILE A 28 -3.52 12.43 4.61
CA ILE A 28 -4.70 11.78 4.00
C ILE A 28 -4.47 11.61 2.49
N SER A 29 -3.28 11.15 2.12
CA SER A 29 -2.72 11.08 0.78
C SER A 29 -2.34 9.64 0.54
N ASP A 30 -2.70 9.18 -0.64
CA ASP A 30 -2.40 7.84 -1.06
C ASP A 30 -0.91 7.57 -1.04
N CYS A 31 -0.52 6.33 -0.77
CA CYS A 31 0.88 5.98 -0.60
C CYS A 31 1.22 4.63 -1.23
N LYS A 32 2.50 4.51 -1.56
CA LYS A 32 3.18 3.28 -1.95
C LYS A 32 4.20 2.94 -0.87
N VAL A 33 4.29 1.66 -0.50
CA VAL A 33 5.18 1.19 0.57
C VAL A 33 5.86 -0.10 0.15
N TRP A 34 7.07 -0.31 0.63
CA TRP A 34 7.88 -1.51 0.39
C TRP A 34 8.94 -1.65 1.48
N PRO A 35 9.60 -2.81 1.62
CA PRO A 35 10.65 -2.99 2.62
C PRO A 35 11.75 -1.93 2.49
N GLY A 36 11.89 -1.10 3.52
CA GLY A 36 12.90 -0.05 3.60
C GLY A 36 12.47 1.31 3.02
N GLY A 37 11.20 1.52 2.69
CA GLY A 37 10.75 2.84 2.24
C GLY A 37 9.28 3.00 1.86
N SER A 38 8.92 4.25 1.58
CA SER A 38 7.60 4.62 1.10
C SER A 38 7.66 5.91 0.29
N ARG A 39 6.61 6.15 -0.50
CA ARG A 39 6.38 7.44 -1.15
C ARG A 39 4.90 7.74 -1.31
N ALA A 40 4.58 9.00 -1.59
CA ALA A 40 3.24 9.39 -2.01
C ALA A 40 2.87 8.72 -3.34
N TRP A 41 1.61 8.31 -3.45
CA TRP A 41 1.03 7.81 -4.68
C TRP A 41 0.24 8.93 -5.36
N ASP A 42 0.85 9.58 -6.34
CA ASP A 42 0.17 10.55 -7.19
C ASP A 42 -0.39 9.83 -8.42
N TRP A 43 -1.73 9.81 -8.54
CA TRP A 43 -2.44 9.15 -9.63
C TRP A 43 -2.15 9.80 -10.99
N ARG A 44 -1.71 11.07 -11.01
CA ARG A 44 -1.37 11.80 -12.25
C ARG A 44 -0.15 11.22 -12.95
N GLU A 45 0.72 10.52 -12.23
CA GLU A 45 1.90 9.85 -12.82
C GLU A 45 1.51 8.74 -13.80
N THR A 46 0.34 8.14 -13.60
CA THR A 46 -0.08 6.91 -14.29
C THR A 46 -1.43 7.03 -14.99
N GLY A 47 -2.11 8.17 -14.81
CA GLY A 47 -3.48 8.38 -15.31
C GLY A 47 -4.51 7.55 -14.54
N THR A 48 -4.24 7.25 -13.27
CA THR A 48 -5.16 6.50 -12.42
C THR A 48 -6.37 7.35 -12.06
N GLU A 49 -7.53 6.74 -12.18
CA GLU A 49 -8.82 7.27 -11.74
C GLU A 49 -9.57 6.13 -11.06
N HIS A 50 -10.72 6.41 -10.41
CA HIS A 50 -11.56 5.36 -9.81
C HIS A 50 -11.95 4.27 -10.82
N SER A 51 -12.07 4.63 -12.10
CA SER A 51 -12.24 3.72 -13.23
C SER A 51 -11.40 4.26 -14.40
N PRO A 52 -10.48 3.47 -15.00
CA PRO A 52 -10.36 2.02 -14.93
C PRO A 52 -9.76 1.45 -13.64
N GLY A 53 -9.22 2.30 -12.76
CA GLY A 53 -8.67 1.88 -11.47
C GLY A 53 -7.15 1.84 -11.42
N VAL A 54 -6.60 1.09 -10.47
CA VAL A 54 -5.15 0.93 -10.25
C VAL A 54 -4.47 0.36 -11.48
N GLN A 55 -3.48 1.07 -12.03
CA GLN A 55 -2.72 0.66 -13.21
C GLN A 55 -1.53 -0.23 -12.85
N PRO A 56 -1.04 -1.09 -13.77
CA PRO A 56 0.22 -1.82 -13.57
C PRO A 56 1.39 -0.88 -13.26
N ALA A 57 1.39 0.32 -13.84
CA ALA A 57 2.39 1.35 -13.58
C ALA A 57 2.38 1.86 -12.12
N ASP A 58 1.24 1.81 -11.43
CA ASP A 58 1.17 2.23 -10.02
C ASP A 58 1.96 1.28 -9.11
N VAL A 59 1.87 -0.02 -9.40
CA VAL A 59 2.42 -1.10 -8.58
C VAL A 59 3.80 -1.57 -9.07
N LYS A 60 4.22 -1.20 -10.27
CA LYS A 60 5.49 -1.61 -10.88
C LYS A 60 6.69 -1.31 -10.00
N GLU A 61 6.80 -0.09 -9.51
CA GLU A 61 7.92 0.30 -8.65
C GLU A 61 7.97 -0.52 -7.37
N VAL A 62 6.81 -0.83 -6.77
CA VAL A 62 6.74 -1.65 -5.55
C VAL A 62 7.16 -3.08 -5.86
N ALA A 63 6.72 -3.63 -6.99
CA ALA A 63 7.11 -4.96 -7.46
C ALA A 63 8.63 -5.07 -7.67
N GLU A 64 9.26 -4.05 -8.25
CA GLU A 64 10.70 -3.97 -8.50
C GLU A 64 11.55 -3.93 -7.21
N LYS A 65 10.95 -3.71 -6.04
CA LYS A 65 11.63 -3.80 -4.73
C LYS A 65 11.76 -5.24 -4.20
N GLY A 66 11.30 -6.23 -4.96
CA GLY A 66 11.43 -7.65 -4.61
C GLY A 66 10.54 -8.03 -3.44
N VAL A 67 9.25 -7.70 -3.54
CA VAL A 67 8.22 -8.08 -2.57
C VAL A 67 7.64 -9.46 -2.92
N GLN A 68 7.30 -10.25 -1.90
CA GLN A 68 6.63 -11.54 -2.03
C GLN A 68 5.10 -11.39 -2.13
N THR A 69 4.57 -10.38 -1.44
CA THR A 69 3.14 -10.06 -1.40
C THR A 69 2.95 -8.57 -1.62
N LEU A 70 1.95 -8.19 -2.42
CA LEU A 70 1.54 -6.81 -2.62
C LEU A 70 0.07 -6.65 -2.18
N VAL A 71 -0.15 -5.73 -1.24
CA VAL A 71 -1.48 -5.38 -0.73
C VAL A 71 -1.98 -4.11 -1.42
N ILE A 72 -3.20 -4.15 -1.97
CA ILE A 72 -3.87 -3.02 -2.62
C ILE A 72 -5.06 -2.60 -1.75
N GLY A 73 -4.93 -1.44 -1.09
CA GLY A 73 -6.03 -0.78 -0.39
C GLY A 73 -6.84 0.06 -1.36
N ARG A 74 -8.06 -0.37 -1.67
CA ARG A 74 -8.89 0.23 -2.74
C ARG A 74 -9.89 1.30 -2.28
N GLY A 75 -9.59 1.95 -1.16
CA GLY A 75 -10.43 2.98 -0.56
C GLY A 75 -11.30 2.47 0.57
N MET A 76 -11.94 3.41 1.26
CA MET A 76 -12.78 3.17 2.44
C MET A 76 -14.13 2.54 2.09
N SER A 77 -14.68 2.92 0.95
CA SER A 77 -15.92 2.47 0.29
C SER A 77 -15.64 1.58 -0.92
N GLU A 78 -14.38 1.20 -1.14
CA GLU A 78 -13.94 0.31 -2.23
C GLU A 78 -14.21 0.86 -3.64
N ALA A 79 -14.34 2.19 -3.78
CA ALA A 79 -14.72 2.82 -5.04
C ALA A 79 -13.61 2.76 -6.10
N LEU A 80 -12.35 2.69 -5.69
CA LEU A 80 -11.23 2.50 -6.61
C LEU A 80 -11.25 1.09 -7.19
N LYS A 81 -11.37 0.95 -8.51
CA LYS A 81 -11.30 -0.35 -9.17
C LYS A 81 -9.88 -0.90 -9.16
N VAL A 82 -9.78 -2.23 -9.22
CA VAL A 82 -8.52 -2.93 -9.50
C VAL A 82 -8.76 -3.80 -10.72
N PRO A 83 -8.32 -3.39 -11.92
CA PRO A 83 -8.54 -4.16 -13.12
C PRO A 83 -7.78 -5.50 -13.06
N PRO A 84 -8.31 -6.59 -13.65
CA PRO A 84 -7.64 -7.88 -13.69
C PRO A 84 -6.22 -7.82 -14.28
N SER A 85 -5.99 -6.94 -15.26
CA SER A 85 -4.68 -6.73 -15.89
C SER A 85 -3.59 -6.33 -14.88
N THR A 86 -3.93 -5.54 -13.85
CA THR A 86 -3.00 -5.15 -12.78
C THR A 86 -2.69 -6.33 -11.86
N VAL A 87 -3.69 -7.16 -11.55
CA VAL A 87 -3.50 -8.37 -10.74
C VAL A 87 -2.65 -9.39 -11.50
N GLU A 88 -2.97 -9.65 -12.76
CA GLU A 88 -2.22 -10.56 -13.63
C GLU A 88 -0.77 -10.11 -13.83
N TYR A 89 -0.52 -8.80 -13.96
CA TYR A 89 0.83 -8.23 -14.06
C TYR A 89 1.71 -8.61 -12.85
N LEU A 90 1.15 -8.54 -11.64
CA LEU A 90 1.84 -8.91 -10.41
C LEU A 90 1.99 -10.44 -10.28
N GLN A 91 0.94 -11.19 -10.60
CA GLN A 91 0.97 -12.66 -10.53
C GLN A 91 1.99 -13.26 -11.52
N LYS A 92 2.14 -12.69 -12.73
CA LYS A 92 3.16 -13.10 -13.70
C LYS A 92 4.60 -12.94 -13.19
N GLN A 93 4.80 -12.11 -12.17
CA GLN A 93 6.09 -11.91 -11.50
C GLN A 93 6.23 -12.79 -10.24
N GLY A 94 5.27 -13.69 -9.98
CA GLY A 94 5.26 -14.54 -8.80
C GLY A 94 4.86 -13.81 -7.52
N ILE A 95 4.25 -12.62 -7.61
CA ILE A 95 3.84 -11.82 -6.45
C ILE A 95 2.42 -12.20 -6.05
N ASN A 96 2.22 -12.52 -4.77
CA ASN A 96 0.89 -12.73 -4.22
C ASN A 96 0.15 -11.38 -4.08
N VAL A 97 -1.10 -11.31 -4.56
CA VAL A 97 -1.87 -10.06 -4.54
C VAL A 97 -3.01 -10.16 -3.53
N ARG A 98 -3.16 -9.15 -2.67
CA ARG A 98 -4.29 -8.99 -1.75
C ARG A 98 -5.01 -7.68 -2.07
N VAL A 99 -6.26 -7.75 -2.56
CA VAL A 99 -7.07 -6.56 -2.84
C VAL A 99 -8.13 -6.46 -1.75
N LEU A 100 -8.12 -5.36 -0.99
CA LEU A 100 -8.94 -5.21 0.21
C LEU A 100 -9.40 -3.76 0.38
N GLN A 101 -10.50 -3.56 1.09
CA GLN A 101 -10.84 -2.26 1.69
C GLN A 101 -9.67 -1.72 2.52
N THR A 102 -9.39 -0.41 2.49
CA THR A 102 -8.12 0.15 2.98
C THR A 102 -7.80 -0.15 4.45
N GLU A 103 -8.76 -0.16 5.37
CA GLU A 103 -8.50 -0.51 6.78
C GLU A 103 -8.13 -1.99 6.93
N GLN A 104 -8.79 -2.87 6.19
CA GLN A 104 -8.46 -4.29 6.14
C GLN A 104 -7.09 -4.51 5.47
N ALA A 105 -6.80 -3.77 4.41
CA ALA A 105 -5.51 -3.78 3.73
C ALA A 105 -4.37 -3.42 4.69
N VAL A 106 -4.55 -2.38 5.51
CA VAL A 106 -3.55 -1.98 6.51
C VAL A 106 -3.35 -3.06 7.58
N LYS A 107 -4.44 -3.68 8.06
CA LYS A 107 -4.36 -4.80 9.02
C LYS A 107 -3.61 -5.99 8.44
N GLU A 108 -3.95 -6.38 7.20
CA GLU A 108 -3.32 -7.49 6.47
C GLU A 108 -1.83 -7.21 6.24
N TYR A 109 -1.50 -6.00 5.76
CA TYR A 109 -0.12 -5.57 5.57
C TYR A 109 0.70 -5.71 6.85
N ASN A 110 0.20 -5.15 7.97
CA ASN A 110 0.90 -5.22 9.25
C ASN A 110 1.03 -6.66 9.76
N ALA A 111 0.02 -7.51 9.56
CA ALA A 111 0.09 -8.92 9.93
C ALA A 111 1.17 -9.67 9.13
N LEU A 112 1.30 -9.38 7.84
CA LEU A 112 2.34 -9.95 6.97
C LEU A 112 3.74 -9.45 7.34
N VAL A 113 3.89 -8.14 7.63
CA VAL A 113 5.14 -7.57 8.16
C VAL A 113 5.55 -8.28 9.45
N ALA A 114 4.62 -8.46 10.39
CA ALA A 114 4.89 -9.11 11.67
C ALA A 114 5.32 -10.58 11.53
N GLN A 115 4.96 -11.23 10.42
CA GLN A 115 5.38 -12.58 10.07
C GLN A 115 6.73 -12.63 9.32
N GLY A 116 7.37 -11.49 9.07
CA GLY A 116 8.63 -11.40 8.33
C GLY A 116 8.46 -11.55 6.81
N VAL A 117 7.23 -11.44 6.28
CA VAL A 117 7.00 -11.46 4.83
C VAL A 117 7.50 -10.16 4.23
N ARG A 118 8.21 -10.24 3.11
CA ARG A 118 8.60 -9.06 2.31
C ARG A 118 7.36 -8.51 1.61
N VAL A 119 6.60 -7.66 2.30
CA VAL A 119 5.33 -7.13 1.80
C VAL A 119 5.50 -5.70 1.30
N GLY A 120 4.87 -5.38 0.18
CA GLY A 120 4.67 -4.02 -0.30
C GLY A 120 3.19 -3.70 -0.44
N GLY A 121 2.87 -2.47 -0.80
CA GLY A 121 1.49 -2.12 -1.08
C GLY A 121 1.29 -0.73 -1.65
N VAL A 122 0.08 -0.52 -2.16
CA VAL A 122 -0.46 0.79 -2.53
C VAL A 122 -1.78 0.99 -1.81
N PHE A 123 -1.99 2.15 -1.22
CA PHE A 123 -3.14 2.42 -0.35
C PHE A 123 -3.82 3.70 -0.78
N HIS A 124 -5.08 3.58 -1.20
CA HIS A 124 -5.98 4.71 -1.34
C HIS A 124 -6.62 5.04 0.00
N SER A 125 -6.37 6.23 0.52
CA SER A 125 -6.77 6.62 1.88
C SER A 125 -8.18 7.23 1.96
N THR A 126 -8.80 7.52 0.81
CA THR A 126 -10.16 8.08 0.70
C THR A 126 -11.15 7.06 0.13
N CYS A 127 -12.17 7.47 -0.63
CA CYS A 127 -13.37 6.70 -0.96
C CYS A 127 -13.13 5.30 -1.55
#